data_AF-A0AAW1X6X2-F1
#
_entry.id   AF-A0AAW1X6X2-F1
#
_cell.length_a   1.000
_cell.length_b   1.000
_cell.length_c   1.000
_cell.angle_alpha   90.00
_cell.angle_beta   90.00
_cell.angle_gamma   90.00
#
_symmetry.space_group_name_H-M   'P 1'
#
loop_
_entity.id
_entity.type
_entity.pdbx_description
1 polymer ?
#
loop_
_entity_poly.entity_id
_entity_poly.type
_entity_poly.pdbx_seq_one_letter_code
_entity_poly.pdbx_strand_id
1 'polypeptide(L)'
;MGGASRFRARQRARAVKMEAMQAEQRNREAIQADRLRNMSLYICTFEDYSDWKNQKLRYRIQSIKLSDLLSFSSTPITVFSSKSNVSNSSSNLVREVDFVEGDLPLHMSFGVFGSRIVLAGGCKSDRGTTEIYVLETDPTVEPRPKFIEGPGEQQREAKPQYAIPKFNGGKSSPFMVEVKGKLYALTGSPFTCSEFPTFEVFDPENKVWTALPDPPLGNPVSMKDPGSFTHAVVGTKILVKSQRSPLLYFDLADPLKPWGVLTPHHHGLPPCLALVLDLEDDDDHKLLFTLEWNHILVDLMIVSTESEIYSIEPLAEINVPYGFQADSYSCADLGGGIICFVLMNLGEYVKMPVLFMTFQFSFSKSAASPHFSSSTGSPPSCSSSDSPHSGGNSGSDPDFLYRVLSDIRSFSVKSLGCRIFEYNWSEESSHPLYAELVACFVL
;
A
#
# COMPACT_ATOMS: atom_id res chain seq x y z
N MET A 1 39.73 48.62 -10.97
CA MET A 1 39.31 47.77 -12.11
C MET A 1 39.02 46.29 -11.77
N GLY A 2 39.17 45.80 -10.54
CA GLY A 2 38.98 44.36 -10.22
C GLY A 2 37.54 43.85 -10.04
N GLY A 3 36.54 44.74 -9.95
CA GLY A 3 35.15 44.35 -9.64
C GLY A 3 34.43 43.60 -10.76
N ALA A 4 34.61 44.02 -12.01
CA ALA A 4 33.93 43.41 -13.16
C ALA A 4 34.41 41.97 -13.42
N SER A 5 35.70 41.70 -13.22
CA SER A 5 36.27 40.34 -13.37
C SER A 5 35.71 39.39 -12.30
N ARG A 6 35.63 39.82 -11.03
CA ARG A 6 35.06 39.04 -9.94
C ARG A 6 33.56 38.75 -10.13
N PHE A 7 32.80 39.71 -10.65
CA PHE A 7 31.38 39.52 -10.94
C PHE A 7 31.16 38.48 -12.05
N ARG A 8 31.90 38.57 -13.16
CA ARG A 8 31.83 37.59 -14.26
C ARG A 8 32.21 36.18 -13.80
N ALA A 9 33.24 36.06 -12.96
CA ALA A 9 33.65 34.77 -12.40
C ALA A 9 32.54 34.15 -11.53
N ARG A 10 31.87 34.95 -10.69
CA ARG A 10 30.74 34.48 -9.86
C ARG A 10 29.54 34.06 -10.69
N GLN A 11 29.19 34.80 -11.74
CA GLN A 11 28.10 34.40 -12.63
C GLN A 11 28.40 33.08 -13.36
N ARG A 12 29.63 32.90 -13.85
CA ARG A 12 30.07 31.63 -14.45
C ARG A 12 29.99 30.47 -13.45
N ALA A 13 30.48 30.67 -12.23
CA ALA A 13 30.40 29.63 -11.20
C ALA A 13 28.96 29.24 -10.84
N ARG A 14 28.04 30.21 -10.78
CA ARG A 14 26.61 29.94 -10.58
C ARG A 14 25.98 29.19 -11.74
N ALA A 15 26.29 29.58 -12.98
CA ALA A 15 25.80 28.90 -14.18
C ALA A 15 26.27 27.44 -14.22
N VAL A 16 27.57 27.20 -13.98
CA VAL A 16 28.14 25.84 -13.90
C VAL A 16 27.47 25.01 -12.79
N LYS A 17 27.22 25.61 -11.62
CA LYS A 17 26.52 24.92 -10.52
C LYS A 17 25.07 24.56 -10.89
N MET A 18 24.34 25.47 -11.55
CA MET A 18 22.96 25.19 -11.99
C MET A 18 22.93 24.13 -13.08
N GLU A 19 23.86 24.15 -14.04
CA GLU A 19 23.96 23.15 -15.10
C GLU A 19 24.28 21.76 -14.54
N ALA A 20 25.22 21.67 -13.57
CA ALA A 20 25.53 20.42 -12.88
C ALA A 20 24.31 19.86 -12.13
N MET A 21 23.59 20.71 -11.39
CA MET A 21 22.37 20.32 -10.68
C MET A 21 21.27 19.84 -11.64
N GLN A 22 21.09 20.50 -12.78
CA GLN A 22 20.13 20.06 -13.82
C GLN A 22 20.55 18.77 -14.52
N ALA A 23 21.85 18.54 -14.71
CA ALA A 23 22.35 17.29 -15.28
C ALA A 23 22.16 16.12 -14.31
N GLU A 24 22.43 16.34 -13.02
CA GLU A 24 22.19 15.35 -11.97
C GLU A 24 20.69 15.00 -11.86
N GLN A 25 19.81 16.02 -11.87
CA GLN A 25 18.37 15.82 -11.85
C GLN A 25 17.88 14.99 -13.05
N ARG A 26 18.33 15.34 -14.27
CA ARG A 26 18.00 14.56 -15.48
C ARG A 26 18.49 13.12 -15.41
N ASN A 27 19.66 12.88 -14.82
CA ASN A 27 20.18 11.54 -14.63
C ASN A 27 19.33 10.75 -13.62
N ARG A 28 18.93 11.37 -12.51
CA ARG A 28 18.01 10.75 -11.52
C ARG A 28 16.67 10.39 -12.16
N GLU A 29 16.08 11.31 -12.92
CA GLU A 29 14.82 11.09 -13.64
C GLU A 29 14.95 9.98 -14.69
N ALA A 30 16.05 9.91 -15.41
CA ALA A 30 16.29 8.86 -16.40
C ALA A 30 16.42 7.47 -15.76
N ILE A 31 17.16 7.36 -14.64
CA ILE A 31 17.30 6.13 -13.86
C ILE A 31 15.94 5.71 -13.29
N GLN A 32 15.18 6.65 -12.73
CA GLN A 32 13.84 6.38 -12.22
C GLN A 32 12.89 5.91 -13.32
N ALA A 33 12.88 6.56 -14.48
CA ALA A 33 12.06 6.17 -15.62
C ALA A 33 12.44 4.80 -16.17
N ASP A 34 13.73 4.44 -16.17
CA ASP A 34 14.18 3.09 -16.52
C ASP A 34 13.71 2.04 -15.50
N ARG A 35 13.85 2.34 -14.20
CA ARG A 35 13.35 1.48 -13.13
C ARG A 35 11.84 1.24 -13.23
N LEU A 36 11.06 2.30 -13.38
CA LEU A 36 9.60 2.21 -13.56
C LEU A 36 9.21 1.40 -14.80
N ARG A 37 9.98 1.46 -15.89
CA ARG A 37 9.69 0.68 -17.11
C ARG A 37 9.82 -0.83 -16.92
N ASN A 38 10.63 -1.26 -15.96
CA ASN A 38 10.91 -2.68 -15.72
C ASN A 38 10.09 -3.26 -14.57
N MET A 39 9.43 -2.42 -13.78
CA MET A 39 8.60 -2.82 -12.65
C MET A 39 7.18 -3.15 -13.07
N SER A 40 6.54 -4.03 -12.30
CA SER A 40 5.12 -4.33 -12.42
C SER A 40 4.41 -4.09 -11.09
N LEU A 41 3.18 -3.57 -11.17
CA LEU A 41 2.25 -3.59 -10.07
C LEU A 41 1.56 -4.95 -10.06
N TYR A 42 1.68 -5.68 -8.97
CA TYR A 42 1.01 -6.95 -8.71
C TYR A 42 -0.25 -6.69 -7.89
N ILE A 43 -1.36 -7.31 -8.30
CA ILE A 43 -2.67 -7.20 -7.68
C ILE A 43 -3.04 -8.58 -7.18
N CYS A 44 -3.36 -8.69 -5.89
CA CYS A 44 -3.62 -9.96 -5.23
C CYS A 44 -5.06 -10.01 -4.77
N THR A 45 -5.84 -10.95 -5.31
CA THR A 45 -7.26 -11.09 -5.02
C THR A 45 -7.57 -12.43 -4.35
N PHE A 46 -8.58 -12.42 -3.49
CA PHE A 46 -9.24 -13.59 -2.93
C PHE A 46 -10.60 -13.76 -3.60
N GLU A 47 -10.97 -14.98 -3.94
CA GLU A 47 -12.22 -15.32 -4.63
C GLU A 47 -12.84 -16.55 -3.96
N ASP A 48 -14.11 -16.43 -3.57
CA ASP A 48 -14.90 -17.49 -2.97
C ASP A 48 -15.95 -17.99 -3.96
N TYR A 49 -15.74 -19.20 -4.51
CA TYR A 49 -16.67 -19.89 -5.39
C TYR A 49 -17.53 -20.92 -4.64
N SER A 50 -17.50 -20.89 -3.31
CA SER A 50 -18.12 -21.92 -2.51
C SER A 50 -19.61 -21.95 -2.76
N ASP A 51 -20.15 -23.10 -3.11
CA ASP A 51 -21.59 -23.33 -3.00
C ASP A 51 -21.91 -23.99 -1.66
N TRP A 52 -23.18 -24.25 -1.40
CA TRP A 52 -23.63 -24.90 -0.18
C TRP A 52 -23.09 -26.34 0.03
N LYS A 53 -22.37 -26.92 -0.95
CA LYS A 53 -21.81 -28.29 -0.93
C LYS A 53 -20.29 -28.33 -1.01
N ASN A 54 -19.67 -27.40 -1.70
CA ASN A 54 -18.26 -27.46 -2.08
C ASN A 54 -17.62 -26.11 -1.76
N GLN A 55 -16.76 -26.09 -0.75
CA GLN A 55 -15.91 -24.94 -0.50
C GLN A 55 -14.82 -24.91 -1.58
N LYS A 56 -14.83 -23.88 -2.42
CA LYS A 56 -13.81 -23.70 -3.46
C LYS A 56 -13.30 -22.27 -3.38
N LEU A 57 -12.11 -22.13 -2.84
CA LEU A 57 -11.45 -20.84 -2.74
C LEU A 57 -10.37 -20.71 -3.81
N ARG A 58 -10.11 -19.49 -4.24
CA ARG A 58 -9.00 -19.15 -5.12
C ARG A 58 -8.30 -17.89 -4.63
N TYR A 59 -6.98 -17.91 -4.64
CA TYR A 59 -6.13 -16.73 -4.47
C TYR A 59 -5.40 -16.49 -5.77
N ARG A 60 -5.59 -15.32 -6.38
CA ARG A 60 -5.09 -14.99 -7.71
C ARG A 60 -4.11 -13.83 -7.65
N ILE A 61 -3.05 -13.92 -8.45
CA ILE A 61 -2.11 -12.82 -8.66
C ILE A 61 -2.20 -12.37 -10.12
N GLN A 62 -2.45 -11.09 -10.29
CA GLN A 62 -2.39 -10.40 -11.57
C GLN A 62 -1.25 -9.39 -11.55
N SER A 63 -0.78 -8.96 -12.71
CA SER A 63 0.19 -7.87 -12.78
C SER A 63 -0.05 -6.97 -13.98
N ILE A 64 0.33 -5.71 -13.82
CA ILE A 64 0.35 -4.68 -14.86
C ILE A 64 1.71 -4.00 -14.87
N LYS A 65 2.32 -3.83 -16.05
CA LYS A 65 3.57 -3.07 -16.15
C LYS A 65 3.31 -1.62 -15.78
N LEU A 66 4.21 -0.99 -15.02
CA LEU A 66 4.00 0.42 -14.64
C LEU A 66 4.04 1.35 -15.87
N SER A 67 4.82 1.03 -16.91
CA SER A 67 4.78 1.76 -18.19
C SER A 67 3.38 1.79 -18.80
N ASP A 68 2.66 0.68 -18.68
CA ASP A 68 1.34 0.47 -19.26
C ASP A 68 0.26 1.14 -18.40
N LEU A 69 0.42 1.06 -17.07
CA LEU A 69 -0.43 1.78 -16.11
C LEU A 69 -0.33 3.31 -16.30
N LEU A 70 0.88 3.83 -16.44
CA LEU A 70 1.17 5.28 -16.49
C LEU A 70 1.06 5.90 -17.90
N SER A 71 0.97 5.10 -18.96
CA SER A 71 0.84 5.60 -20.34
C SER A 71 -0.61 6.02 -20.66
N PHE A 72 -0.98 7.24 -20.30
CA PHE A 72 -2.33 7.79 -20.51
C PHE A 72 -2.92 7.44 -21.90
N SER A 73 -4.03 6.70 -21.88
CA SER A 73 -5.03 6.66 -22.94
C SER A 73 -6.38 6.94 -22.31
N SER A 74 -7.16 7.85 -22.89
CA SER A 74 -8.49 8.25 -22.39
C SER A 74 -9.59 7.21 -22.62
N THR A 75 -9.29 6.10 -23.29
CA THR A 75 -10.25 5.03 -23.57
C THR A 75 -10.31 4.03 -22.41
N PRO A 76 -11.50 3.74 -21.83
CA PRO A 76 -11.69 2.63 -20.90
C PRO A 76 -11.20 1.31 -21.50
N ILE A 77 -10.54 0.48 -20.70
CA ILE A 77 -9.91 -0.76 -21.17
C ILE A 77 -10.63 -1.92 -20.51
N THR A 78 -11.36 -2.70 -21.31
CA THR A 78 -11.98 -3.95 -20.86
C THR A 78 -10.88 -5.01 -20.69
N VAL A 79 -10.87 -5.73 -19.57
CA VAL A 79 -9.85 -6.75 -19.30
C VAL A 79 -10.50 -8.12 -19.32
N PHE A 80 -9.87 -9.00 -20.09
CA PHE A 80 -10.15 -10.42 -20.27
C PHE A 80 -11.25 -10.77 -21.27
N SER A 81 -10.81 -11.57 -22.26
CA SER A 81 -11.58 -12.69 -22.75
C SER A 81 -10.83 -14.01 -22.53
N SER A 82 -11.25 -14.84 -21.58
CA SER A 82 -10.63 -16.14 -21.23
C SER A 82 -10.76 -17.20 -22.35
N LYS A 83 -11.56 -16.92 -23.39
CA LYS A 83 -11.86 -17.88 -24.47
C LYS A 83 -11.71 -17.33 -25.89
N SER A 84 -11.27 -16.08 -26.08
CA SER A 84 -11.11 -15.57 -27.44
C SER A 84 -9.79 -16.06 -28.05
N ASN A 85 -9.87 -17.10 -28.89
CA ASN A 85 -8.89 -17.36 -29.95
C ASN A 85 -8.92 -16.26 -31.04
N VAL A 86 -9.37 -15.05 -30.71
CA VAL A 86 -9.54 -13.94 -31.65
C VAL A 86 -8.28 -13.10 -31.63
N SER A 87 -7.60 -13.16 -32.77
CA SER A 87 -6.37 -12.48 -33.14
C SER A 87 -6.29 -10.98 -32.76
N ASN A 88 -5.21 -10.64 -32.07
CA ASN A 88 -4.28 -9.53 -32.37
C ASN A 88 -4.65 -8.03 -32.19
N SER A 89 -5.70 -7.59 -31.48
CA SER A 89 -5.88 -6.12 -31.37
C SER A 89 -6.29 -5.48 -30.05
N SER A 90 -6.22 -6.17 -28.91
CA SER A 90 -6.31 -5.48 -27.61
C SER A 90 -5.24 -6.00 -26.67
N SER A 91 -4.26 -5.16 -26.36
CA SER A 91 -3.23 -5.43 -25.36
C SER A 91 -3.89 -5.74 -24.02
N ASN A 92 -3.82 -7.00 -23.56
CA ASN A 92 -4.15 -7.36 -22.20
C ASN A 92 -3.13 -6.68 -21.27
N LEU A 93 -3.42 -5.47 -20.80
CA LEU A 93 -2.51 -4.70 -19.94
C LEU A 93 -2.32 -5.37 -18.58
N VAL A 94 -3.37 -6.03 -18.10
CA VAL A 94 -3.32 -6.85 -16.89
C VAL A 94 -3.14 -8.30 -17.32
N ARG A 95 -2.07 -8.94 -16.85
CA ARG A 95 -1.79 -10.37 -17.05
C ARG A 95 -2.04 -11.14 -15.77
N GLU A 96 -2.66 -12.31 -15.89
CA GLU A 96 -2.63 -13.29 -14.79
C GLU A 96 -1.21 -13.85 -14.68
N VAL A 97 -0.67 -13.87 -13.47
CA VAL A 97 0.66 -14.40 -13.18
C VAL A 97 0.54 -15.85 -12.75
N ASP A 98 -0.23 -16.10 -11.70
CA ASP A 98 -0.58 -17.44 -11.22
C ASP A 98 -1.76 -17.37 -10.23
N PHE A 99 -2.28 -18.53 -9.84
CA PHE A 99 -3.28 -18.65 -8.77
C PHE A 99 -3.13 -19.98 -8.02
N VAL A 100 -3.65 -20.02 -6.79
CA VAL A 100 -3.86 -21.26 -6.03
C VAL A 100 -5.37 -21.45 -5.87
N GLU A 101 -5.89 -22.64 -6.16
CA GLU A 101 -7.31 -22.97 -5.91
C GLU A 101 -7.47 -24.32 -5.19
N GLY A 102 -8.57 -24.47 -4.45
CA GLY A 102 -8.97 -25.73 -3.82
C GLY A 102 -9.53 -25.56 -2.41
N ASP A 103 -9.26 -26.54 -1.56
CA ASP A 103 -9.54 -26.51 -0.11
C ASP A 103 -8.47 -25.69 0.62
N LEU A 104 -8.52 -24.38 0.38
CA LEU A 104 -7.59 -23.41 0.95
C LEU A 104 -8.17 -22.81 2.25
N PRO A 105 -7.32 -22.27 3.14
CA PRO A 105 -7.79 -21.47 4.26
C PRO A 105 -8.51 -20.20 3.79
N LEU A 106 -9.55 -19.79 4.52
CA LEU A 106 -10.14 -18.45 4.37
C LEU A 106 -9.21 -17.39 4.94
N HIS A 107 -9.27 -16.17 4.43
CA HIS A 107 -8.51 -15.03 4.95
C HIS A 107 -7.00 -15.27 5.04
N MET A 108 -6.40 -15.95 4.06
CA MET A 108 -4.96 -15.87 3.88
C MET A 108 -4.59 -14.45 3.48
N SER A 109 -3.35 -14.06 3.76
CA SER A 109 -2.86 -12.72 3.43
C SER A 109 -1.64 -12.79 2.55
N PHE A 110 -1.41 -11.72 1.79
CA PHE A 110 -0.24 -11.58 0.94
C PHE A 110 0.81 -10.68 1.58
N GLY A 111 2.07 -10.95 1.29
CA GLY A 111 3.22 -10.13 1.69
C GLY A 111 4.33 -10.25 0.67
N VAL A 112 5.30 -9.34 0.75
CA VAL A 112 6.49 -9.36 -0.11
C VAL A 112 7.71 -9.73 0.69
N PHE A 113 8.60 -10.52 0.07
CA PHE A 113 9.91 -10.85 0.61
C PHE A 113 10.95 -10.93 -0.51
N GLY A 114 11.71 -9.86 -0.70
CA GLY A 114 12.58 -9.65 -1.85
C GLY A 114 11.76 -9.60 -3.15
N SER A 115 12.10 -10.45 -4.11
CA SER A 115 11.37 -10.64 -5.37
C SER A 115 10.22 -11.66 -5.26
N ARG A 116 9.73 -11.96 -4.05
CA ARG A 116 8.72 -13.01 -3.85
C ARG A 116 7.44 -12.43 -3.30
N ILE A 117 6.33 -12.97 -3.78
CA ILE A 117 5.02 -12.79 -3.18
C ILE A 117 4.72 -14.04 -2.33
N VAL A 118 4.41 -13.81 -1.05
CA VAL A 118 4.12 -14.84 -0.06
C VAL A 118 2.64 -14.78 0.27
N LEU A 119 1.94 -15.89 0.10
CA LEU A 119 0.55 -16.08 0.51
C LEU A 119 0.54 -17.00 1.73
N ALA A 120 0.07 -16.54 2.89
CA ALA A 120 0.25 -17.29 4.12
C ALA A 120 -0.93 -17.21 5.10
N GLY A 121 -1.04 -18.22 5.95
CA GLY A 121 -1.93 -18.26 7.10
C GLY A 121 -3.38 -18.56 6.73
N GLY A 122 -4.29 -17.67 7.13
CA GLY A 122 -5.72 -17.89 7.04
C GLY A 122 -6.26 -18.86 8.07
N CYS A 123 -7.54 -19.24 7.95
CA CYS A 123 -8.23 -20.13 8.87
C CYS A 123 -8.95 -21.26 8.13
N LYS A 124 -8.85 -22.46 8.70
CA LYS A 124 -9.70 -23.61 8.36
C LYS A 124 -10.55 -23.89 9.59
N SER A 125 -11.87 -23.75 9.46
CA SER A 125 -12.79 -23.73 10.61
C SER A 125 -12.46 -22.58 11.58
N ASP A 126 -12.39 -22.85 12.89
CA ASP A 126 -12.12 -21.87 13.95
C ASP A 126 -10.63 -21.73 14.28
N ARG A 127 -9.73 -22.32 13.48
CA ARG A 127 -8.28 -22.35 13.74
C ARG A 127 -7.50 -21.68 12.63
N GLY A 128 -6.52 -20.86 13.03
CA GLY A 128 -5.50 -20.35 12.11
C GLY A 128 -4.68 -21.49 11.51
N THR A 129 -4.16 -21.31 10.30
CA THR A 129 -3.32 -22.31 9.63
C THR A 129 -1.87 -21.87 9.54
N THR A 130 -0.98 -22.83 9.37
CA THR A 130 0.47 -22.59 9.18
C THR A 130 0.87 -22.60 7.71
N GLU A 131 -0.11 -22.69 6.79
CA GLU A 131 0.15 -22.86 5.36
C GLU A 131 0.81 -21.61 4.78
N ILE A 132 1.79 -21.83 3.91
CA ILE A 132 2.51 -20.77 3.19
C ILE A 132 2.68 -21.22 1.75
N TYR A 133 2.43 -20.33 0.81
CA TYR A 133 2.70 -20.47 -0.61
C TYR A 133 3.61 -19.33 -1.04
N VAL A 134 4.56 -19.61 -1.92
CA VAL A 134 5.55 -18.62 -2.39
C VAL A 134 5.52 -18.58 -3.91
N LEU A 135 5.43 -17.37 -4.46
CA LEU A 135 5.58 -17.08 -5.88
C LEU A 135 6.86 -16.26 -6.07
N GLU A 136 7.84 -16.80 -6.79
CA GLU A 136 9.04 -16.06 -7.19
C GLU A 136 8.74 -15.24 -8.45
N THR A 137 8.92 -13.92 -8.39
CA THR A 137 8.58 -13.02 -9.49
C THR A 137 9.78 -12.57 -10.30
N ASP A 138 11.02 -12.81 -9.84
CA ASP A 138 12.22 -12.53 -10.63
C ASP A 138 12.33 -13.54 -11.79
N PRO A 139 12.19 -13.10 -13.06
CA PRO A 139 12.24 -13.99 -14.22
C PRO A 139 13.62 -14.61 -14.44
N THR A 140 14.68 -14.08 -13.80
CA THR A 140 16.02 -14.66 -13.83
C THR A 140 16.17 -15.85 -12.88
N VAL A 141 15.32 -15.91 -11.83
CA VAL A 141 15.27 -17.01 -10.87
C VAL A 141 14.21 -18.04 -11.29
N GLU A 142 13.00 -17.59 -11.64
CA GLU A 142 11.90 -18.44 -12.11
C GLU A 142 11.25 -17.81 -13.37
N PRO A 143 11.64 -18.27 -14.58
CA PRO A 143 11.09 -17.75 -15.83
C PRO A 143 9.58 -17.97 -15.99
N ARG A 144 8.99 -18.93 -15.26
CA ARG A 144 7.55 -19.20 -15.27
C ARG A 144 7.04 -19.20 -13.83
N PRO A 145 6.80 -18.01 -13.25
CA PRO A 145 6.34 -17.86 -11.88
C PRO A 145 5.17 -18.80 -11.59
N LYS A 146 5.34 -19.64 -10.56
CA LYS A 146 4.28 -20.48 -10.01
C LYS A 146 4.37 -20.54 -8.50
N PHE A 147 3.21 -20.60 -7.87
CA PHE A 147 3.11 -20.88 -6.46
C PHE A 147 3.66 -22.25 -6.15
N ILE A 148 4.54 -22.29 -5.16
CA ILE A 148 4.98 -23.51 -4.51
C ILE A 148 4.47 -23.50 -3.08
N GLU A 149 3.94 -24.62 -2.61
CA GLU A 149 3.64 -24.78 -1.18
C GLU A 149 4.95 -24.84 -0.39
N GLY A 150 4.99 -24.18 0.76
CA GLY A 150 6.07 -24.25 1.72
C GLY A 150 6.34 -25.71 2.12
N PRO A 151 7.60 -26.04 2.46
CA PRO A 151 8.00 -27.41 2.71
C PRO A 151 7.17 -28.06 3.82
N GLY A 152 6.46 -29.13 3.46
CA GLY A 152 5.98 -30.10 4.44
C GLY A 152 7.13 -30.96 4.99
N GLU A 153 6.92 -31.53 6.19
CA GLU A 153 7.88 -32.43 6.86
C GLU A 153 8.25 -33.67 6.02
N GLN A 154 7.40 -34.08 5.07
CA GLN A 154 7.53 -35.35 4.36
C GLN A 154 8.05 -35.27 2.91
N GLN A 155 8.34 -34.07 2.37
CA GLN A 155 8.80 -33.94 0.98
C GLN A 155 10.32 -34.12 0.86
N ARG A 156 10.74 -35.18 0.15
CA ARG A 156 12.14 -35.60 -0.10
C ARG A 156 12.76 -35.04 -1.40
N GLU A 157 12.02 -34.30 -2.21
CA GLU A 157 12.55 -33.71 -3.44
C GLU A 157 13.44 -32.49 -3.16
N ALA A 158 14.35 -32.19 -4.09
CA ALA A 158 15.22 -31.02 -4.05
C ALA A 158 14.38 -29.74 -4.13
N LYS A 159 14.08 -29.17 -2.97
CA LYS A 159 13.18 -28.01 -2.83
C LYS A 159 13.80 -26.75 -3.48
N PRO A 160 12.98 -25.86 -4.05
CA PRO A 160 13.44 -24.59 -4.56
C PRO A 160 14.13 -23.78 -3.45
N GLN A 161 15.23 -23.09 -3.78
CA GLN A 161 16.04 -22.35 -2.81
C GLN A 161 15.24 -21.28 -2.05
N TYR A 162 14.18 -20.78 -2.69
CA TYR A 162 13.33 -19.68 -2.23
C TYR A 162 12.10 -20.09 -1.40
N ALA A 163 11.90 -21.39 -1.12
CA ALA A 163 10.78 -21.84 -0.32
C ALA A 163 10.87 -21.31 1.13
N ILE A 164 9.72 -20.93 1.69
CA ILE A 164 9.58 -20.45 3.08
C ILE A 164 8.85 -21.53 3.89
N PRO A 165 9.39 -21.99 5.03
CA PRO A 165 8.76 -23.01 5.87
C PRO A 165 7.44 -22.53 6.45
N LYS A 166 6.57 -23.47 6.83
CA LYS A 166 5.31 -23.18 7.54
C LYS A 166 5.57 -22.41 8.84
N PHE A 167 4.60 -21.60 9.26
CA PHE A 167 4.67 -20.90 10.55
C PHE A 167 4.84 -21.88 11.73
N ASN A 168 5.42 -21.45 12.85
CA ASN A 168 5.47 -22.29 14.05
C ASN A 168 4.07 -22.49 14.66
N GLY A 169 3.13 -21.60 14.35
CA GLY A 169 1.74 -21.76 14.73
C GLY A 169 0.78 -21.00 13.82
N GLY A 170 -0.48 -21.40 13.88
CA GLY A 170 -1.50 -20.96 12.94
C GLY A 170 -1.78 -19.46 13.04
N LYS A 171 -1.86 -18.75 11.90
CA LYS A 171 -2.17 -17.32 11.84
C LYS A 171 -3.33 -17.05 10.90
N SER A 172 -4.38 -16.42 11.39
CA SER A 172 -5.47 -15.91 10.55
C SER A 172 -5.15 -14.51 10.04
N SER A 173 -5.42 -14.22 8.77
CA SER A 173 -5.28 -12.89 8.18
C SER A 173 -3.94 -12.20 8.50
N PRO A 174 -2.78 -12.89 8.38
CA PRO A 174 -1.54 -12.35 8.92
C PRO A 174 -1.14 -11.05 8.22
N PHE A 175 -0.76 -10.04 8.97
CA PHE A 175 0.04 -8.93 8.45
C PHE A 175 1.45 -9.42 8.18
N MET A 176 1.93 -9.21 6.95
CA MET A 176 3.28 -9.60 6.56
C MET A 176 4.04 -8.41 5.97
N VAL A 177 5.25 -8.19 6.47
CA VAL A 177 6.12 -7.12 5.95
C VAL A 177 7.59 -7.53 6.01
N GLU A 178 8.33 -7.19 4.97
CA GLU A 178 9.78 -7.30 4.96
C GLU A 178 10.42 -6.04 5.53
N VAL A 179 11.30 -6.20 6.51
CA VAL A 179 12.14 -5.12 7.02
C VAL A 179 13.55 -5.62 7.22
N LYS A 180 14.53 -4.92 6.62
CA LYS A 180 15.97 -5.27 6.69
C LYS A 180 16.26 -6.72 6.30
N GLY A 181 15.62 -7.22 5.24
CA GLY A 181 15.85 -8.57 4.70
C GLY A 181 15.26 -9.72 5.53
N LYS A 182 14.38 -9.42 6.48
CA LYS A 182 13.62 -10.41 7.27
C LYS A 182 12.13 -10.20 7.07
N LEU A 183 11.37 -11.29 7.00
CA LEU A 183 9.92 -11.26 6.86
C LEU A 183 9.26 -11.41 8.23
N TYR A 184 8.49 -10.40 8.64
CA TYR A 184 7.74 -10.40 9.88
C TYR A 184 6.29 -10.79 9.59
N ALA A 185 5.70 -11.61 10.46
CA ALA A 185 4.33 -12.07 10.34
C ALA A 185 3.59 -11.91 11.67
N LEU A 186 2.57 -11.07 11.70
CA LEU A 186 1.72 -10.81 12.85
C LEU A 186 0.30 -11.31 12.56
N THR A 187 -0.33 -12.05 13.47
CA THR A 187 -1.72 -12.49 13.28
C THR A 187 -2.68 -11.30 13.18
N GLY A 188 -3.59 -11.34 12.19
CA GLY A 188 -4.59 -10.29 11.98
C GLY A 188 -5.84 -10.43 12.85
N SER A 189 -6.03 -11.60 13.45
CA SER A 189 -7.10 -11.85 14.43
C SER A 189 -6.56 -12.81 15.49
N PRO A 190 -6.71 -12.50 16.79
CA PRO A 190 -6.35 -13.41 17.85
C PRO A 190 -7.49 -14.43 18.00
N PHE A 191 -7.65 -15.34 17.04
CA PHE A 191 -8.51 -16.50 17.28
C PHE A 191 -7.95 -17.31 18.44
N THR A 192 -8.85 -18.06 19.08
CA THR A 192 -8.84 -18.58 20.45
C THR A 192 -7.73 -19.57 20.84
N CYS A 193 -6.62 -19.64 20.11
CA CYS A 193 -5.53 -20.58 20.40
C CYS A 193 -4.29 -19.84 20.90
N SER A 194 -4.24 -19.60 22.22
CA SER A 194 -3.10 -18.97 22.92
C SER A 194 -1.82 -19.82 22.95
N GLU A 195 -1.83 -21.01 22.32
CA GLU A 195 -0.72 -21.96 22.36
C GLU A 195 0.39 -21.62 21.36
N PHE A 196 0.14 -20.67 20.46
CA PHE A 196 1.03 -20.35 19.35
C PHE A 196 1.46 -18.89 19.36
N PRO A 197 2.71 -18.60 18.91
CA PRO A 197 3.18 -17.23 18.80
C PRO A 197 2.34 -16.44 17.80
N THR A 198 1.84 -15.29 18.23
CA THR A 198 1.03 -14.40 17.39
C THR A 198 1.90 -13.55 16.48
N PHE A 199 3.15 -13.32 16.87
CA PHE A 199 4.12 -12.54 16.13
C PHE A 199 5.43 -13.31 15.93
N GLU A 200 5.87 -13.45 14.68
CA GLU A 200 7.07 -14.21 14.33
C GLU A 200 7.90 -13.48 13.26
N VAL A 201 9.19 -13.80 13.21
CA VAL A 201 10.11 -13.34 12.15
C VAL A 201 10.77 -14.52 11.48
N PHE A 202 10.76 -14.51 10.15
CA PHE A 202 11.49 -15.45 9.32
C PHE A 202 12.91 -14.94 9.06
N ASP A 203 13.88 -15.78 9.42
CA ASP A 203 15.29 -15.57 9.08
C ASP A 203 15.65 -16.38 7.82
N PRO A 204 15.95 -15.75 6.68
CA PRO A 204 16.28 -16.45 5.44
C PRO A 204 17.59 -17.24 5.51
N GLU A 205 18.53 -16.86 6.39
CA GLU A 205 19.82 -17.55 6.52
C GLU A 205 19.64 -18.91 7.16
N ASN A 206 18.88 -18.94 8.26
CA ASN A 206 18.62 -20.14 9.03
C ASN A 206 17.37 -20.90 8.55
N LYS A 207 16.55 -20.27 7.69
CA LYS A 207 15.27 -20.78 7.19
C LYS A 207 14.34 -21.23 8.31
N VAL A 208 14.21 -20.42 9.35
CA VAL A 208 13.35 -20.70 10.50
C VAL A 208 12.53 -19.48 10.89
N TRP A 209 11.33 -19.73 11.39
CA TRP A 209 10.53 -18.74 12.09
C TRP A 209 10.95 -18.68 13.56
N THR A 210 11.15 -17.48 14.08
CA THR A 210 11.44 -17.23 15.49
C THR A 210 10.29 -16.42 16.08
N ALA A 211 9.76 -16.87 17.22
CA ALA A 211 8.73 -16.14 17.95
C ALA A 211 9.28 -14.80 18.47
N LEU A 212 8.47 -13.75 18.35
CA LEU A 212 8.71 -12.42 18.91
C LEU A 212 7.72 -12.17 20.07
N PRO A 213 7.94 -11.14 20.89
CA PRO A 213 6.97 -10.76 21.92
C PRO A 213 5.59 -10.53 21.32
N ASP A 214 4.55 -11.12 21.92
CA ASP A 214 3.17 -10.93 21.49
C ASP A 214 2.68 -9.52 21.84
N PRO A 215 1.84 -8.88 21.00
CA PRO A 215 1.24 -7.60 21.30
C PRO A 215 0.25 -7.72 22.47
N PRO A 216 0.15 -6.70 23.34
CA PRO A 216 -0.76 -6.68 24.49
C PRO A 216 -2.21 -6.40 24.06
N LEU A 217 -2.78 -7.21 23.17
CA LEU A 217 -4.09 -6.99 22.52
C LEU A 217 -5.31 -7.24 23.43
N GLY A 218 -5.11 -7.41 24.74
CA GLY A 218 -6.19 -7.75 25.67
C GLY A 218 -6.74 -9.17 25.44
N ASN A 219 -7.77 -9.54 26.19
CA ASN A 219 -8.27 -10.91 26.22
C ASN A 219 -8.98 -11.27 24.89
N PRO A 220 -8.55 -12.31 24.14
CA PRO A 220 -9.08 -12.66 22.81
C PRO A 220 -10.59 -12.93 22.79
N VAL A 221 -11.17 -13.28 23.94
CA VAL A 221 -12.59 -13.63 24.13
C VAL A 221 -13.55 -12.47 23.81
N SER A 222 -13.09 -11.22 23.79
CA SER A 222 -13.94 -10.04 23.51
C SER A 222 -13.96 -9.62 22.03
N MET A 223 -13.10 -10.20 21.18
CA MET A 223 -13.02 -9.87 19.75
C MET A 223 -14.00 -10.70 18.92
N LYS A 224 -15.30 -10.54 19.22
CA LYS A 224 -16.40 -11.06 18.37
C LYS A 224 -16.61 -10.25 17.09
N ASP A 225 -16.01 -9.07 17.00
CA ASP A 225 -15.78 -8.40 15.73
C ASP A 225 -14.42 -8.86 15.23
N PRO A 226 -14.34 -9.68 14.16
CA PRO A 226 -13.12 -9.82 13.36
C PRO A 226 -12.87 -8.50 12.61
N GLY A 227 -12.68 -7.41 13.36
CA GLY A 227 -12.22 -6.16 12.82
C GLY A 227 -10.73 -6.30 12.56
N SER A 228 -10.35 -6.28 11.28
CA SER A 228 -8.95 -6.26 10.85
C SER A 228 -8.18 -5.19 11.63
N PHE A 229 -7.01 -5.55 12.18
CA PHE A 229 -6.12 -4.52 12.70
C PHE A 229 -5.71 -3.60 11.55
N THR A 230 -5.73 -2.29 11.82
CA THR A 230 -4.97 -1.35 11.02
C THR A 230 -3.50 -1.52 11.36
N HIS A 231 -2.68 -1.56 10.34
CA HIS A 231 -1.23 -1.55 10.47
C HIS A 231 -0.58 -0.51 9.57
N ALA A 232 0.57 -0.03 10.01
CA ALA A 232 1.46 0.79 9.22
C ALA A 232 2.91 0.48 9.62
N VAL A 233 3.85 0.69 8.71
CA VAL A 233 5.28 0.62 9.02
C VAL A 233 5.88 2.00 8.88
N VAL A 234 6.56 2.46 9.93
CA VAL A 234 7.17 3.79 10.01
C VAL A 234 8.63 3.61 10.41
N GLY A 235 9.53 3.71 9.44
CA GLY A 235 10.93 3.37 9.65
C GLY A 235 11.10 1.93 10.14
N THR A 236 11.57 1.74 11.38
CA THR A 236 11.71 0.42 12.01
C THR A 236 10.51 0.01 12.86
N LYS A 237 9.47 0.84 12.95
CA LYS A 237 8.33 0.57 13.84
C LYS A 237 7.15 0.01 13.07
N ILE A 238 6.62 -1.11 13.53
CA ILE A 238 5.30 -1.60 13.13
C ILE A 238 4.29 -0.98 14.06
N LEU A 239 3.33 -0.25 13.52
CA LEU A 239 2.19 0.30 14.24
C LEU A 239 0.99 -0.62 14.05
N VAL A 240 0.24 -0.87 15.11
CA VAL A 240 -0.96 -1.71 15.09
C VAL A 240 -2.05 -1.04 15.89
N LYS A 241 -3.26 -0.95 15.32
CA LYS A 241 -4.43 -0.42 16.00
C LYS A 241 -5.64 -1.30 15.70
N SER A 242 -6.35 -1.71 16.75
CA SER A 242 -7.70 -2.24 16.63
C SER A 242 -8.73 -1.17 16.98
N GLN A 243 -9.99 -1.45 16.71
CA GLN A 243 -11.10 -0.56 17.08
C GLN A 243 -11.15 -0.26 18.60
N ARG A 244 -10.65 -1.18 19.45
CA ARG A 244 -10.78 -1.10 20.91
C ARG A 244 -9.44 -1.02 21.66
N SER A 245 -8.31 -1.14 20.96
CA SER A 245 -6.98 -1.05 21.56
C SER A 245 -6.42 0.36 21.38
N PRO A 246 -5.50 0.80 22.26
CA PRO A 246 -4.65 1.93 21.94
C PRO A 246 -3.80 1.61 20.69
N LEU A 247 -3.15 2.65 20.15
CA LEU A 247 -2.15 2.47 19.11
C LEU A 247 -0.93 1.77 19.72
N LEU A 248 -0.66 0.54 19.30
CA LEU A 248 0.51 -0.22 19.72
C LEU A 248 1.63 -0.03 18.70
N TYR A 249 2.87 -0.15 19.17
CA TYR A 249 4.01 -0.24 18.27
C TYR A 249 5.03 -1.28 18.72
N PHE A 250 5.74 -1.83 17.75
CA PHE A 250 6.88 -2.71 17.94
C PHE A 250 8.08 -2.16 17.18
N ASP A 251 9.22 -2.02 17.86
CA ASP A 251 10.44 -1.52 17.22
C ASP A 251 11.33 -2.67 16.74
N LEU A 252 11.41 -2.84 15.43
CA LEU A 252 12.22 -3.86 14.78
C LEU A 252 13.72 -3.59 14.92
N ALA A 253 14.13 -2.38 15.34
CA ALA A 253 15.51 -2.11 15.70
C ALA A 253 15.93 -2.77 17.03
N ASP A 254 14.96 -3.09 17.88
CA ASP A 254 15.18 -3.74 19.18
C ASP A 254 14.10 -4.81 19.43
N PRO A 255 14.15 -5.94 18.71
CA PRO A 255 13.09 -6.95 18.70
C PRO A 255 12.93 -7.71 20.03
N LEU A 256 13.81 -7.46 21.00
CA LEU A 256 13.70 -8.02 22.36
C LEU A 256 12.85 -7.15 23.28
N LYS A 257 12.61 -5.87 22.92
CA LYS A 257 11.72 -5.00 23.70
C LYS A 257 10.27 -5.45 23.55
N PRO A 258 9.47 -5.35 24.63
CA PRO A 258 8.04 -5.54 24.52
C PRO A 258 7.42 -4.43 23.65
N TRP A 259 6.21 -4.69 23.19
CA TRP A 259 5.38 -3.70 22.52
C TRP A 259 5.18 -2.47 23.41
N GLY A 260 5.29 -1.30 22.78
CA GLY A 260 4.96 -0.03 23.42
C GLY A 260 3.54 0.43 23.07
N VAL A 261 3.05 1.38 23.85
CA VAL A 261 1.76 2.03 23.64
C VAL A 261 2.01 3.48 23.25
N LEU A 262 1.50 3.89 22.09
CA LEU A 262 1.49 5.28 21.65
C LEU A 262 0.16 5.93 22.03
N THR A 263 0.28 7.09 22.68
CA THR A 263 -0.86 7.96 22.99
C THR A 263 -0.66 9.26 22.19
N PRO A 264 -0.98 9.26 20.88
CA PRO A 264 -0.78 10.43 20.05
C PRO A 264 -1.61 11.60 20.60
N HIS A 265 -1.05 12.81 20.53
CA HIS A 265 -1.70 14.00 21.11
C HIS A 265 -3.00 14.35 20.38
N HIS A 266 -3.13 13.96 19.10
CA HIS A 266 -4.28 14.20 18.24
C HIS A 266 -4.50 12.99 17.32
N HIS A 267 -5.78 12.72 16.97
CA HIS A 267 -6.27 11.71 16.01
C HIS A 267 -5.36 10.48 15.81
N GLY A 268 -5.61 9.38 16.53
CA GLY A 268 -4.90 8.12 16.26
C GLY A 268 -5.21 7.56 14.86
N LEU A 269 -4.44 6.57 14.39
CA LEU A 269 -4.61 5.98 13.06
C LEU A 269 -6.09 5.66 12.73
N PRO A 270 -6.59 5.99 11.53
CA PRO A 270 -7.93 5.58 11.12
C PRO A 270 -7.99 4.04 11.03
N PRO A 271 -9.17 3.43 11.18
CA PRO A 271 -9.34 1.97 11.20
C PRO A 271 -9.32 1.36 9.78
N CYS A 272 -8.30 1.67 8.98
CA CYS A 272 -8.15 1.14 7.63
C CYS A 272 -6.67 0.89 7.24
N LEU A 273 -6.41 0.36 6.04
CA LEU A 273 -5.05 0.14 5.52
C LEU A 273 -4.31 1.47 5.36
N ALA A 274 -3.06 1.53 5.83
CA ALA A 274 -2.26 2.75 5.80
C ALA A 274 -0.96 2.54 5.01
N LEU A 275 -0.69 3.42 4.06
CA LEU A 275 0.60 3.56 3.40
C LEU A 275 1.35 4.74 4.02
N VAL A 276 2.53 4.50 4.58
CA VAL A 276 3.38 5.55 5.13
C VAL A 276 4.62 5.71 4.26
N LEU A 277 4.90 6.95 3.85
CA LEU A 277 6.03 7.30 3.01
C LEU A 277 7.01 8.22 3.72
N ASP A 278 8.29 7.88 3.60
CA ASP A 278 9.39 8.75 3.98
C ASP A 278 9.51 9.95 3.03
N LEU A 279 9.88 11.11 3.57
CA LEU A 279 10.19 12.30 2.79
C LEU A 279 11.70 12.40 2.57
N GLU A 280 12.14 12.66 1.34
CA GLU A 280 13.57 12.61 0.95
C GLU A 280 14.49 13.53 1.79
N ASP A 281 13.96 14.65 2.27
CA ASP A 281 14.70 15.69 3.00
C ASP A 281 14.16 15.94 4.43
N ASP A 282 13.30 15.05 4.96
CA ASP A 282 12.70 15.24 6.29
C ASP A 282 12.49 13.90 7.02
N ASP A 283 13.42 13.57 7.92
CA ASP A 283 13.32 12.35 8.74
C ASP A 283 12.20 12.43 9.78
N ASP A 284 11.86 13.65 10.21
CA ASP A 284 10.88 13.92 11.26
C ASP A 284 9.44 13.94 10.73
N HIS A 285 9.25 13.85 9.42
CA HIS A 285 7.93 13.92 8.81
C HIS A 285 7.71 12.79 7.82
N LYS A 286 6.53 12.19 7.89
CA LYS A 286 6.07 11.15 6.98
C LYS A 286 4.71 11.53 6.43
N LEU A 287 4.40 11.05 5.24
CA LEU A 287 3.04 11.14 4.71
C LEU A 287 2.32 9.83 4.96
N LEU A 288 1.12 9.92 5.53
CA LEU A 288 0.23 8.81 5.78
C LEU A 288 -0.94 8.91 4.80
N PHE A 289 -1.11 7.90 3.97
CA PHE A 289 -2.21 7.78 3.02
C PHE A 289 -3.17 6.69 3.48
N THR A 290 -4.44 7.05 3.58
CA THR A 290 -5.52 6.15 4.00
C THR A 290 -6.75 6.35 3.14
N LEU A 291 -7.61 5.34 3.01
CA LEU A 291 -8.93 5.50 2.38
C LEU A 291 -10.00 5.48 3.47
N GLU A 292 -10.80 6.54 3.53
CA GLU A 292 -12.00 6.62 4.36
C GLU A 292 -13.20 6.89 3.45
N TRP A 293 -14.16 5.94 3.45
CA TRP A 293 -15.29 5.93 2.53
C TRP A 293 -14.84 6.00 1.06
N ASN A 294 -14.96 7.17 0.43
CA ASN A 294 -14.56 7.44 -0.96
C ASN A 294 -13.55 8.60 -1.04
N HIS A 295 -12.81 8.83 0.04
CA HIS A 295 -11.82 9.90 0.14
C HIS A 295 -10.48 9.28 0.51
N ILE A 296 -9.46 9.59 -0.28
CA ILE A 296 -8.09 9.30 0.09
C ILE A 296 -7.65 10.46 0.99
N LEU A 297 -7.45 10.17 2.27
CA LEU A 297 -6.93 11.10 3.23
C LEU A 297 -5.41 11.07 3.18
N VAL A 298 -4.82 12.27 3.17
CA VAL A 298 -3.39 12.48 3.32
C VAL A 298 -3.18 13.19 4.63
N ASP A 299 -2.53 12.52 5.55
CA ASP A 299 -2.11 13.09 6.82
C ASP A 299 -0.59 13.26 6.85
N LEU A 300 -0.14 14.27 7.56
CA LEU A 300 1.24 14.47 7.93
C LEU A 300 1.48 13.84 9.29
N MET A 301 2.32 12.82 9.33
CA MET A 301 2.78 12.21 10.57
C MET A 301 4.09 12.87 11.01
N ILE A 302 4.09 13.45 12.20
CA ILE A 302 5.29 14.05 12.82
C ILE A 302 5.91 13.01 13.76
N VAL A 303 7.15 12.66 13.46
CA VAL A 303 7.93 11.63 14.13
C VAL A 303 9.13 12.31 14.80
N SER A 304 9.43 11.97 16.05
CA SER A 304 10.60 12.47 16.76
C SER A 304 11.87 11.79 16.25
N THR A 305 13.03 12.34 16.64
CA THR A 305 14.34 11.73 16.36
C THR A 305 14.51 10.33 17.00
N GLU A 306 13.76 10.04 18.06
CA GLU A 306 13.68 8.71 18.70
C GLU A 306 12.65 7.80 18.01
N SER A 307 12.12 8.25 16.87
CA SER A 307 11.08 7.59 16.08
C SER A 307 9.76 7.45 16.84
N GLU A 308 9.48 8.32 17.81
CA GLU A 308 8.19 8.39 18.49
C GLU A 308 7.21 9.23 17.69
N ILE A 309 5.96 8.79 17.57
CA ILE A 309 4.93 9.53 16.82
C ILE A 309 4.35 10.60 17.74
N TYR A 310 4.59 11.86 17.39
CA TYR A 310 4.16 13.02 18.16
C TYR A 310 2.73 13.44 17.79
N SER A 311 2.46 13.62 16.50
CA SER A 311 1.15 14.03 15.98
C SER A 311 0.88 13.43 14.59
N ILE A 312 -0.41 13.33 14.28
CA ILE A 312 -0.93 13.04 12.94
C ILE A 312 -1.88 14.19 12.61
N GLU A 313 -1.58 14.93 11.55
CA GLU A 313 -2.28 16.16 11.17
C GLU A 313 -2.86 16.03 9.77
N PRO A 314 -4.15 16.34 9.56
CA PRO A 314 -4.74 16.28 8.23
C PRO A 314 -4.10 17.30 7.30
N LEU A 315 -3.64 16.84 6.14
CA LEU A 315 -2.91 17.65 5.17
C LEU A 315 -3.77 17.92 3.93
N ALA A 316 -4.34 16.87 3.35
CA ALA A 316 -5.16 16.97 2.16
C ALA A 316 -6.17 15.82 2.06
N GLU A 317 -7.17 16.04 1.20
CA GLU A 317 -8.19 15.06 0.85
C GLU A 317 -8.27 14.96 -0.67
N ILE A 318 -8.19 13.74 -1.21
CA ILE A 318 -8.30 13.46 -2.65
C ILE A 318 -9.57 12.64 -2.87
N ASN A 319 -10.48 13.17 -3.69
CA ASN A 319 -11.74 12.49 -3.99
C ASN A 319 -11.53 11.30 -4.93
N VAL A 320 -12.09 10.14 -4.58
CA VAL A 320 -12.29 9.03 -5.54
C VAL A 320 -13.33 9.46 -6.57
N PRO A 321 -13.24 9.04 -7.86
CA PRO A 321 -14.23 9.37 -8.88
C PRO A 321 -15.66 9.14 -8.41
N TYR A 322 -16.54 10.12 -8.68
CA TYR A 322 -17.94 10.05 -8.29
C TYR A 322 -18.61 8.78 -8.86
N GLY A 323 -19.35 8.07 -8.01
CA GLY A 323 -20.06 6.86 -8.37
C GLY A 323 -19.23 5.56 -8.25
N PHE A 324 -17.94 5.65 -7.96
CA PHE A 324 -17.15 4.46 -7.59
C PHE A 324 -17.19 4.27 -6.08
N GLN A 325 -17.86 3.21 -5.61
CA GLN A 325 -17.87 2.81 -4.21
C GLN A 325 -16.96 1.58 -4.05
N ALA A 326 -15.87 1.73 -3.31
CA ALA A 326 -14.94 0.64 -3.09
C ALA A 326 -15.40 -0.23 -1.91
N ASP A 327 -15.44 -1.55 -2.11
CA ASP A 327 -15.68 -2.52 -1.04
C ASP A 327 -14.36 -3.01 -0.43
N SER A 328 -13.29 -3.00 -1.21
CA SER A 328 -11.92 -3.27 -0.77
C SER A 328 -10.94 -2.38 -1.53
N TYR A 329 -9.79 -2.12 -0.92
CA TYR A 329 -8.74 -1.33 -1.55
C TYR A 329 -7.36 -1.79 -1.07
N SER A 330 -6.36 -1.52 -1.90
CA SER A 330 -4.96 -1.56 -1.52
C SER A 330 -4.22 -0.39 -2.16
N CYS A 331 -3.06 -0.04 -1.62
CA CYS A 331 -2.23 1.00 -2.20
C CYS A 331 -0.76 0.61 -2.18
N ALA A 332 0.01 1.15 -3.13
CA ALA A 332 1.43 0.90 -3.26
C ALA A 332 2.19 2.17 -3.65
N ASP A 333 3.39 2.31 -3.09
CA ASP A 333 4.39 3.27 -3.57
C ASP A 333 4.98 2.77 -4.88
N LEU A 334 4.81 3.54 -5.95
CA LEU A 334 5.43 3.26 -7.25
C LEU A 334 6.84 3.82 -7.35
N GLY A 335 7.26 4.67 -6.39
CA GLY A 335 8.56 5.31 -6.35
C GLY A 335 8.59 6.72 -6.95
N GLY A 336 9.49 7.54 -6.40
CA GLY A 336 9.72 8.94 -6.74
C GLY A 336 8.44 9.79 -6.76
N GLY A 337 7.72 9.70 -5.64
CA GLY A 337 6.56 10.51 -5.33
C GLY A 337 5.28 10.07 -6.04
N ILE A 338 5.24 8.86 -6.62
CA ILE A 338 4.06 8.34 -7.31
C ILE A 338 3.41 7.24 -6.48
N ILE A 339 2.10 7.35 -6.25
CA ILE A 339 1.31 6.36 -5.52
C ILE A 339 0.22 5.81 -6.43
N CYS A 340 -0.11 4.54 -6.25
CA CYS A 340 -1.28 3.92 -6.85
C CYS A 340 -2.23 3.42 -5.76
N PHE A 341 -3.49 3.86 -5.83
CA PHE A 341 -4.60 3.23 -5.15
C PHE A 341 -5.31 2.28 -6.12
N VAL A 342 -5.53 1.05 -5.69
CA VAL A 342 -6.32 0.04 -6.38
C VAL A 342 -7.58 -0.16 -5.55
N LEU A 343 -8.73 0.12 -6.13
CA LEU A 343 -10.03 0.05 -5.47
C LEU A 343 -10.91 -0.95 -6.22
N MET A 344 -11.59 -1.83 -5.50
CA MET A 344 -12.43 -2.86 -6.07
C MET A 344 -13.86 -2.72 -5.57
N ASN A 345 -14.82 -2.83 -6.49
CA ASN A 345 -16.25 -2.75 -6.21
C ASN A 345 -16.94 -4.07 -6.58
N LEU A 346 -17.70 -4.62 -5.64
CA LEU A 346 -18.41 -5.89 -5.69
C LEU A 346 -19.91 -5.74 -5.98
N GLY A 347 -20.42 -4.50 -6.07
CA GLY A 347 -21.84 -4.22 -6.25
C GLY A 347 -22.44 -4.73 -7.58
N GLU A 348 -21.61 -5.04 -8.57
CA GLU A 348 -22.04 -5.57 -9.87
C GLU A 348 -21.69 -7.06 -10.00
N TYR A 349 -22.66 -7.95 -9.75
CA TYR A 349 -22.47 -9.41 -9.75
C TYR A 349 -21.88 -10.02 -11.04
N VAL A 350 -21.99 -9.32 -12.18
CA VAL A 350 -21.49 -9.82 -13.48
C VAL A 350 -20.12 -9.25 -13.82
N LYS A 351 -19.87 -8.01 -13.40
CA LYS A 351 -18.66 -7.26 -13.73
C LYS A 351 -18.10 -6.67 -12.45
N MET A 352 -16.86 -6.98 -12.14
CA MET A 352 -16.19 -6.39 -10.99
C MET A 352 -15.26 -5.29 -11.49
N PRO A 353 -15.65 -4.00 -11.39
CA PRO A 353 -14.77 -2.93 -11.81
C PRO A 353 -13.67 -2.73 -10.76
N VAL A 354 -12.44 -2.68 -11.26
CA VAL A 354 -11.23 -2.39 -10.48
C VAL A 354 -10.69 -1.04 -10.95
N LEU A 355 -10.74 -0.05 -10.07
CA LEU A 355 -10.27 1.30 -10.31
C LEU A 355 -8.81 1.43 -9.86
N PHE A 356 -7.96 1.93 -10.75
CA PHE A 356 -6.58 2.29 -10.49
C PHE A 356 -6.47 3.80 -10.54
N MET A 357 -6.20 4.41 -9.39
CA MET A 357 -5.99 5.84 -9.26
C MET A 357 -4.50 6.09 -9.00
N THR A 358 -3.85 6.77 -9.92
CA THR A 358 -2.43 7.12 -9.82
C THR A 358 -2.26 8.61 -9.70
N PHE A 359 -1.39 9.04 -8.79
CA PHE A 359 -1.07 10.45 -8.63
C PHE A 359 0.37 10.64 -8.17
N GLN A 360 0.94 11.77 -8.56
CA GLN A 360 2.23 12.24 -8.12
C GLN A 360 2.02 13.29 -7.03
N PHE A 361 2.68 13.14 -5.90
CA PHE A 361 2.69 14.15 -4.85
C PHE A 361 4.04 14.88 -4.81
N SER A 362 4.01 16.09 -4.29
CA SER A 362 5.21 16.76 -3.82
C SER A 362 4.92 17.46 -2.50
N PHE A 363 5.93 17.48 -1.64
CA PHE A 363 5.86 18.10 -0.33
C PHE A 363 7.09 18.98 -0.17
N SER A 364 6.88 20.22 0.26
CA SER A 364 7.98 21.09 0.65
C SER A 364 7.67 21.78 1.97
N LYS A 365 8.66 21.80 2.85
CA LYS A 365 8.62 22.56 4.08
C LYS A 365 8.70 24.04 3.71
N SER A 366 7.63 24.79 3.95
CA SER A 366 7.64 26.23 3.70
C SER A 366 8.85 26.86 4.42
N ALA A 367 9.72 27.54 3.66
CA ALA A 367 10.96 28.13 4.18
C ALA A 367 10.74 29.30 5.15
N ALA A 368 9.49 29.65 5.46
CA ALA A 368 9.14 30.72 6.36
C ALA A 368 8.13 30.22 7.40
N SER A 369 8.64 29.72 8.52
CA SER A 369 7.89 29.89 9.77
C SER A 369 7.88 31.40 10.05
N PRO A 370 6.73 32.09 10.06
CA PRO A 370 6.69 33.42 10.64
C PRO A 370 7.05 33.22 12.11
N HIS A 371 8.23 33.70 12.51
CA HIS A 371 8.51 33.93 13.92
C HIS A 371 7.35 34.75 14.46
N PHE A 372 6.48 34.11 15.27
CA PHE A 372 5.44 34.80 16.01
C PHE A 372 6.13 35.71 17.03
N SER A 373 6.51 36.91 16.61
CA SER A 373 6.75 38.00 17.54
C SER A 373 5.40 38.35 18.15
N SER A 374 5.24 38.07 19.43
CA SER A 374 4.06 38.42 20.22
C SER A 374 3.82 39.93 20.21
N SER A 375 3.04 40.44 19.26
CA SER A 375 2.47 41.77 19.33
C SER A 375 0.97 41.65 19.58
N THR A 376 0.58 42.00 20.80
CA THR A 376 -0.80 42.18 21.24
C THR A 376 -1.50 43.25 20.38
N GLY A 377 -2.28 42.82 19.40
CA GLY A 377 -3.13 43.68 18.58
C GLY A 377 -4.54 43.11 18.50
N SER A 378 -5.53 43.92 18.87
CA SER A 378 -6.95 43.56 18.98
C SER A 378 -7.58 43.08 17.66
N PRO A 379 -8.62 42.22 17.72
CA PRO A 379 -9.23 41.64 16.51
C PRO A 379 -10.12 42.65 15.77
N PRO A 380 -10.12 42.67 14.42
CA PRO A 380 -11.11 43.40 13.65
C PRO A 380 -12.39 42.58 13.44
N SER A 381 -13.51 43.29 13.46
CA SER A 381 -14.89 42.79 13.31
C SER A 381 -15.19 42.23 11.93
N CYS A 382 -15.78 41.04 11.86
CA CYS A 382 -16.31 40.43 10.64
C CYS A 382 -17.68 41.02 10.26
N SER A 383 -17.79 41.56 9.04
CA SER A 383 -19.06 41.88 8.39
C SER A 383 -19.31 40.88 7.25
N SER A 384 -20.44 40.17 7.34
CA SER A 384 -20.97 39.26 6.33
C SER A 384 -21.78 40.02 5.28
N SER A 385 -21.51 39.78 3.99
CA SER A 385 -22.46 40.09 2.91
C SER A 385 -22.25 39.19 1.68
N ASP A 386 -23.29 38.39 1.43
CA ASP A 386 -23.79 37.72 0.22
C ASP A 386 -23.16 38.03 -1.15
N SER A 387 -22.95 36.97 -1.97
CA SER A 387 -23.80 36.62 -3.14
C SER A 387 -23.11 35.60 -4.07
N PRO A 388 -23.82 34.58 -4.61
CA PRO A 388 -23.27 33.65 -5.58
C PRO A 388 -23.55 34.10 -7.03
N HIS A 389 -22.51 34.15 -7.86
CA HIS A 389 -22.65 34.29 -9.31
C HIS A 389 -22.30 33.00 -10.04
N SER A 390 -23.22 32.65 -10.94
CA SER A 390 -23.22 31.59 -11.94
C SER A 390 -21.95 31.57 -12.79
N GLY A 391 -21.26 30.43 -12.79
CA GLY A 391 -20.12 30.13 -13.67
C GLY A 391 -20.49 29.16 -14.78
N GLY A 392 -20.10 29.50 -16.00
CA GLY A 392 -20.44 28.78 -17.23
C GLY A 392 -19.75 27.43 -17.40
N ASN A 393 -20.42 26.59 -18.18
CA ASN A 393 -19.98 25.29 -18.65
C ASN A 393 -18.84 25.47 -19.68
N SER A 394 -17.60 25.46 -19.22
CA SER A 394 -16.45 25.13 -20.07
C SER A 394 -16.02 23.70 -19.77
N GLY A 395 -16.00 22.86 -20.81
CA GLY A 395 -15.51 21.49 -20.75
C GLY A 395 -14.12 21.46 -20.15
N SER A 396 -14.06 21.14 -18.87
CA SER A 396 -12.85 20.90 -18.11
C SER A 396 -12.62 19.40 -18.12
N ASP A 397 -11.36 19.01 -18.25
CA ASP A 397 -10.89 17.69 -17.80
C ASP A 397 -11.53 17.37 -16.43
N PRO A 398 -11.74 16.10 -16.06
CA PRO A 398 -12.12 15.75 -14.72
C PRO A 398 -10.99 16.12 -13.75
N ASP A 399 -10.89 17.40 -13.41
CA ASP A 399 -10.05 17.92 -12.35
C ASP A 399 -10.60 17.30 -11.06
N PHE A 400 -9.93 16.25 -10.62
CA PHE A 400 -10.09 15.71 -9.28
C PHE A 400 -9.91 16.86 -8.30
N LEU A 401 -11.01 17.32 -7.73
CA LEU A 401 -10.98 18.33 -6.67
C LEU A 401 -10.24 17.68 -5.49
N TYR A 402 -9.07 18.19 -5.15
CA TYR A 402 -8.44 17.90 -3.86
C TYR A 402 -8.56 19.15 -2.99
N ARG A 403 -8.71 18.94 -1.69
CA ARG A 403 -8.82 20.02 -0.71
C ARG A 403 -7.59 20.00 0.19
N VAL A 404 -6.83 21.10 0.20
CA VAL A 404 -5.75 21.30 1.18
C VAL A 404 -6.38 21.80 2.48
N LEU A 405 -6.00 21.19 3.60
CA LEU A 405 -6.59 21.47 4.91
C LEU A 405 -5.68 22.36 5.78
N SER A 406 -4.40 22.53 5.44
CA SER A 406 -3.43 23.30 6.22
C SER A 406 -2.59 24.24 5.34
N ASP A 407 -2.55 25.53 5.69
CA ASP A 407 -1.84 26.59 4.95
C ASP A 407 -0.32 26.65 5.24
N ILE A 408 0.18 25.90 6.22
CA ILE A 408 1.55 26.08 6.74
C ILE A 408 2.60 25.39 5.85
N ARG A 409 2.19 24.45 4.99
CA ARG A 409 3.10 23.60 4.20
C ARG A 409 2.58 23.44 2.78
N SER A 410 3.48 23.43 1.80
CA SER A 410 3.07 23.22 0.41
C SER A 410 3.04 21.72 0.13
N PHE A 411 1.85 21.13 0.26
CA PHE A 411 1.55 19.84 -0.32
C PHE A 411 0.85 20.06 -1.66
N SER A 412 1.28 19.35 -2.70
CA SER A 412 0.56 19.35 -3.97
C SER A 412 0.45 17.94 -4.51
N VAL A 413 -0.67 17.69 -5.18
CA VAL A 413 -0.98 16.42 -5.83
C VAL A 413 -1.33 16.71 -7.27
N LYS A 414 -0.78 15.89 -8.17
CA LYS A 414 -1.07 15.88 -9.59
C LYS A 414 -1.59 14.51 -9.96
N SER A 415 -2.83 14.42 -10.43
CA SER A 415 -3.36 13.17 -10.97
C SER A 415 -2.54 12.72 -12.18
N LEU A 416 -2.08 11.47 -12.15
CA LEU A 416 -1.40 10.79 -13.26
C LEU A 416 -2.33 9.83 -13.99
N GLY A 417 -3.60 9.78 -13.62
CA GLY A 417 -4.60 9.03 -14.34
C GLY A 417 -5.44 8.13 -13.46
N CYS A 418 -6.60 7.80 -14.02
CA CYS A 418 -7.63 6.98 -13.42
C CYS A 418 -8.05 5.96 -14.47
N ARG A 419 -7.88 4.66 -14.19
CA ARG A 419 -8.28 3.58 -15.10
C ARG A 419 -9.25 2.65 -14.40
N ILE A 420 -10.36 2.35 -15.06
CA ILE A 420 -11.26 1.30 -14.61
C ILE A 420 -11.03 0.11 -15.53
N PHE A 421 -10.72 -1.02 -14.92
CA PHE A 421 -10.65 -2.32 -15.56
C PHE A 421 -11.86 -3.12 -15.12
N GLU A 422 -12.69 -3.54 -16.07
CA GLU A 422 -13.81 -4.42 -15.77
C GLU A 422 -13.33 -5.86 -15.82
N TYR A 423 -13.47 -6.57 -14.70
CA TYR A 423 -13.30 -8.02 -14.67
C TYR A 423 -14.64 -8.69 -14.94
N ASN A 424 -14.76 -9.44 -16.03
CA ASN A 424 -16.02 -10.07 -16.44
C ASN A 424 -16.07 -11.56 -16.04
N TRP A 425 -16.80 -11.87 -14.98
CA TRP A 425 -16.95 -13.25 -14.49
C TRP A 425 -17.78 -14.14 -15.42
N SER A 426 -18.57 -13.57 -16.34
CA SER A 426 -19.48 -14.34 -17.20
C SER A 426 -18.76 -15.31 -18.16
N GLU A 427 -17.46 -15.15 -18.34
CA GLU A 427 -16.68 -16.05 -19.19
C GLU A 427 -16.11 -17.26 -18.46
N GLU A 428 -15.97 -17.15 -17.13
CA GLU A 428 -15.59 -18.25 -16.27
C GLU A 428 -16.72 -19.28 -16.19
N SER A 429 -16.37 -20.53 -15.88
CA SER A 429 -17.37 -21.60 -15.71
C SER A 429 -18.31 -21.39 -14.51
N SER A 430 -17.92 -20.52 -13.58
CA SER A 430 -18.60 -20.19 -12.34
C SER A 430 -18.23 -18.75 -11.98
N HIS A 431 -19.16 -18.00 -11.38
CA HIS A 431 -18.86 -16.70 -10.78
C HIS A 431 -18.57 -16.89 -9.28
N PRO A 432 -17.64 -16.14 -8.70
CA PRO A 432 -17.45 -16.14 -7.26
C PRO A 432 -18.67 -15.51 -6.59
N LEU A 433 -19.06 -16.04 -5.43
CA LEU A 433 -20.05 -15.43 -4.54
C LEU A 433 -19.49 -14.16 -3.88
N TYR A 434 -18.18 -14.15 -3.66
CA TYR A 434 -17.46 -13.07 -3.00
C TYR A 434 -16.05 -12.95 -3.58
N ALA A 435 -15.55 -11.73 -3.72
CA ALA A 435 -14.17 -11.47 -4.05
C ALA A 435 -13.64 -10.33 -3.19
N GLU A 436 -12.34 -10.28 -2.95
CA GLU A 436 -11.69 -9.22 -2.18
C GLU A 436 -10.34 -8.86 -2.78
N LEU A 437 -10.04 -7.57 -2.84
CA LEU A 437 -8.68 -7.09 -3.09
C LEU A 437 -7.92 -7.15 -1.78
N VAL A 438 -6.98 -8.09 -1.69
CA VAL A 438 -6.25 -8.37 -0.44
C VAL A 438 -5.00 -7.51 -0.34
N ALA A 439 -4.27 -7.33 -1.44
CA ALA A 439 -3.04 -6.53 -1.46
C ALA A 439 -2.64 -6.08 -2.88
N CYS A 440 -1.73 -5.11 -2.94
CA CYS A 440 -0.99 -4.78 -4.15
C CYS A 440 0.47 -4.42 -3.83
N PHE A 441 1.38 -4.77 -4.74
CA PHE A 441 2.82 -4.62 -4.53
C PHE A 441 3.52 -4.19 -5.82
N VAL A 442 4.66 -3.50 -5.70
CA VAL A 442 5.51 -3.17 -6.86
C VAL A 442 6.77 -4.01 -6.77
N LEU A 443 7.03 -4.82 -7.79
CA LEU A 443 8.21 -5.68 -7.92
C LEU A 443 8.86 -5.55 -9.30
#